data_AF-A0A6G9YG13-F1
#
_entry.id   AF-A0A6G9YG13-F1
#
_cell.length_a   1.000
_cell.length_b   1.000
_cell.length_c   1.000
_cell.angle_alpha   90.00
_cell.angle_beta   90.00
_cell.angle_gamma   90.00
#
_symmetry.space_group_name_H-M   'P 1'
#
loop_
_entity.id
_entity.type
_entity.pdbx_description
1 polymer ?
#
loop_
_entity_poly.entity_id
_entity_poly.type
_entity_poly.pdbx_seq_one_letter_code
_entity_poly.pdbx_strand_id
1 'polypeptide(L)'
;MITTDQTIHTFVEFFRERGHELVPSESLVSPPGDPVLFTTSGMHPLTPYLRGRPHPLGRRLTNRQRCLRTTDLDEVGDDTHLTVFEMLGSWSLGDYDGPQSLRWGYQLLRDGFGIDPGRMHVTVFAGDDYVGPDHESWQTWDELGLPVEPTTDENWWNGPTGLCGPDSEIFVWTGPGIPQGTPTTDDRWVEVWNHVMMRYVRHSDGTLEPLDRPSVDTGMGLERLVRILRNVQSVYEIDLFEPWRTTLPRLWGSLNEPSLRLLSDHLRSTIVVLGDRITPSNTGRGYVPRRLLRRALTTLWRDDPTRTLSDLPIDLIEDTLGHFRQSRHPQEVRSDLLDEEHKFALLLRRGRQVLSHKRFTGPLSDDDYRYLHDTHGLPRDLVVYLSTENAGRS
;
A
#
# COMPACT_ATOMS: atom_id res chain seq x y z
N MET A 1 14.68 -3.32 19.81
CA MET A 1 13.47 -2.96 19.05
C MET A 1 13.18 -4.10 18.11
N ILE A 2 11.91 -4.48 17.94
CA ILE A 2 11.51 -5.55 17.02
C ILE A 2 11.86 -5.16 15.58
N THR A 3 12.36 -6.11 14.79
CA THR A 3 12.62 -5.91 13.36
C THR A 3 11.38 -6.25 12.52
N THR A 4 11.40 -5.84 11.26
CA THR A 4 10.34 -6.21 10.30
C THR A 4 10.22 -7.73 10.17
N ASP A 5 11.35 -8.44 10.03
CA ASP A 5 11.35 -9.91 9.94
C ASP A 5 10.83 -10.60 11.21
N GLN A 6 11.19 -10.09 12.39
CA GLN A 6 10.63 -10.59 13.65
C GLN A 6 9.12 -10.37 13.72
N THR A 7 8.64 -9.21 13.24
CA THR A 7 7.21 -8.89 13.21
C THR A 7 6.44 -9.87 12.33
N ILE A 8 6.97 -10.18 11.14
CA ILE A 8 6.41 -11.17 10.22
C ILE A 8 6.41 -12.56 10.86
N HIS A 9 7.52 -12.97 11.47
CA HIS A 9 7.65 -14.28 12.10
C HIS A 9 6.64 -14.46 13.23
N THR A 10 6.51 -13.46 14.12
CA THR A 10 5.52 -13.47 15.21
C THR A 10 4.09 -13.63 14.68
N PHE A 11 3.72 -12.88 13.64
CA PHE A 11 2.40 -12.98 13.03
C PHE A 11 2.14 -14.37 12.44
N VAL A 12 3.07 -14.86 11.62
CA VAL A 12 2.90 -16.15 10.92
C VAL A 12 2.83 -17.30 11.92
N GLU A 13 3.75 -17.38 12.88
CA GLU A 13 3.77 -18.47 13.86
C GLU A 13 2.54 -18.44 14.76
N PHE A 14 2.06 -17.25 15.18
CA PHE A 14 0.82 -17.12 15.94
C PHE A 14 -0.37 -17.78 15.23
N PHE A 15 -0.52 -17.57 13.91
CA PHE A 15 -1.60 -18.18 13.15
C PHE A 15 -1.33 -19.66 12.83
N ARG A 16 -0.08 -20.07 12.62
CA ARG A 16 0.27 -21.49 12.44
C ARG A 16 -0.05 -22.34 13.67
N GLU A 17 0.22 -21.82 14.87
CA GLU A 17 -0.17 -22.47 16.13
C GLU A 17 -1.69 -22.66 16.26
N ARG A 18 -2.48 -21.85 15.54
CA ARG A 18 -3.95 -21.93 15.47
C ARG A 18 -4.46 -22.74 14.27
N GLY A 19 -3.56 -23.42 13.58
CA GLY A 19 -3.87 -24.32 12.46
C GLY A 19 -4.08 -23.62 11.13
N HIS A 20 -3.61 -22.38 10.96
CA HIS A 20 -3.59 -21.72 9.66
C HIS A 20 -2.41 -22.22 8.83
N GLU A 21 -2.68 -22.56 7.58
CA GLU A 21 -1.65 -22.89 6.61
C GLU A 21 -1.08 -21.63 5.98
N LEU A 22 0.25 -21.55 5.91
CA LEU A 22 0.94 -20.45 5.24
C LEU A 22 0.80 -20.61 3.73
N VAL A 23 0.03 -19.73 3.09
CA VAL A 23 -0.08 -19.72 1.62
C VAL A 23 1.02 -18.86 1.01
N PRO A 24 1.51 -19.21 -0.20
CA PRO A 24 2.49 -18.39 -0.90
C PRO A 24 1.98 -16.96 -1.07
N SER A 25 2.89 -15.98 -0.98
CA SER A 25 2.54 -14.62 -1.38
C SER A 25 2.33 -14.58 -2.88
N GLU A 26 1.17 -14.09 -3.30
CA GLU A 26 0.80 -14.05 -4.69
C GLU A 26 1.45 -12.86 -5.40
N SER A 27 1.44 -12.91 -6.73
CA SER A 27 1.94 -11.82 -7.56
C SER A 27 1.21 -10.50 -7.26
N LEU A 28 1.90 -9.37 -7.44
CA LEU A 28 1.27 -8.06 -7.58
C LEU A 28 0.35 -8.02 -8.82
N VAL A 29 0.54 -8.94 -9.76
CA VAL A 29 -0.18 -8.99 -11.03
C VAL A 29 -1.48 -9.77 -10.85
N SER A 30 -2.59 -9.05 -10.89
CA SER A 30 -3.91 -9.69 -10.90
C SER A 30 -4.09 -10.57 -12.16
N PRO A 31 -4.90 -11.63 -12.10
CA PRO A 31 -5.21 -12.44 -13.28
C PRO A 31 -5.79 -11.61 -14.44
N PRO A 32 -5.64 -12.04 -15.71
CA PRO A 32 -6.30 -11.39 -16.83
C PRO A 32 -7.82 -11.33 -16.63
N GLY A 33 -8.41 -10.15 -16.86
CA GLY A 33 -9.85 -9.93 -16.71
C GLY A 33 -10.31 -9.52 -15.31
N ASP A 34 -9.40 -9.47 -14.33
CA ASP A 34 -9.69 -8.88 -13.03
C ASP A 34 -9.92 -7.35 -13.17
N PRO A 35 -10.93 -6.76 -12.50
CA PRO A 35 -11.18 -5.32 -12.53
C PRO A 35 -10.00 -4.51 -11.96
N VAL A 36 -9.17 -5.08 -11.09
CA VAL A 36 -8.01 -4.38 -10.53
C VAL A 36 -6.72 -4.65 -11.31
N LEU A 37 -5.95 -3.60 -11.59
CA LEU A 37 -4.68 -3.72 -12.31
C LEU A 37 -3.60 -4.43 -11.49
N PHE A 38 -3.59 -4.19 -10.19
CA PHE A 38 -2.65 -4.75 -9.22
C PHE A 38 -3.39 -5.26 -7.99
N THR A 39 -2.79 -6.22 -7.29
CA THR A 39 -3.25 -6.68 -5.98
C THR A 39 -3.14 -5.52 -4.97
N THR A 40 -4.27 -5.05 -4.42
CA THR A 40 -4.33 -3.97 -3.43
C THR A 40 -4.63 -4.46 -2.00
N SER A 41 -5.02 -5.73 -1.87
CA SER A 41 -5.39 -6.40 -0.62
C SER A 41 -5.00 -7.88 -0.64
N GLY A 42 -4.74 -8.44 0.56
CA GLY A 42 -4.53 -9.87 0.80
C GLY A 42 -5.64 -10.77 0.27
N MET A 43 -6.87 -10.26 0.18
CA MET A 43 -8.04 -11.06 -0.19
C MET A 43 -8.20 -11.29 -1.69
N HIS A 44 -7.60 -10.47 -2.56
CA HIS A 44 -7.84 -10.56 -4.02
C HIS A 44 -7.54 -11.95 -4.58
N PRO A 45 -6.38 -12.58 -4.30
CA PRO A 45 -6.09 -13.94 -4.79
C PRO A 45 -6.99 -15.01 -4.15
N LEU A 46 -7.62 -14.68 -3.00
CA LEU A 46 -8.46 -15.58 -2.24
C LEU A 46 -9.95 -15.47 -2.57
N THR A 47 -10.34 -14.49 -3.41
CA THR A 47 -11.73 -14.24 -3.82
C THR A 47 -12.50 -15.50 -4.23
N PRO A 48 -11.95 -16.43 -5.06
CA PRO A 48 -12.69 -17.63 -5.43
C PRO A 48 -13.03 -18.53 -4.23
N TYR A 49 -12.14 -18.57 -3.24
CA TYR A 49 -12.29 -19.44 -2.06
C TYR A 49 -13.21 -18.82 -1.00
N LEU A 50 -13.13 -17.50 -0.84
CA LEU A 50 -14.08 -16.73 -0.04
C LEU A 50 -15.52 -16.81 -0.59
N ARG A 51 -15.67 -17.00 -1.91
CA ARG A 51 -16.97 -17.32 -2.56
C ARG A 51 -17.43 -18.77 -2.37
N GLY A 52 -16.69 -19.60 -1.64
CA GLY A 52 -17.08 -20.97 -1.30
C GLY A 52 -16.34 -22.07 -2.04
N ARG A 53 -15.44 -21.76 -2.99
CA ARG A 53 -14.56 -22.78 -3.58
C ARG A 53 -13.64 -23.35 -2.48
N PRO A 54 -13.46 -24.67 -2.37
CA PRO A 54 -12.47 -25.23 -1.45
C PRO A 54 -11.04 -24.82 -1.82
N HIS A 55 -10.24 -24.41 -0.84
CA HIS A 55 -8.81 -24.15 -1.01
C HIS A 55 -8.01 -25.44 -0.77
N PRO A 56 -6.95 -25.73 -1.57
CA PRO A 56 -6.19 -26.98 -1.45
C PRO A 56 -5.47 -27.15 -0.11
N LEU A 57 -5.14 -26.04 0.56
CA LEU A 57 -4.49 -26.02 1.88
C LEU A 57 -5.48 -25.97 3.05
N GLY A 58 -6.77 -26.23 2.82
CA GLY A 58 -7.78 -26.27 3.87
C GLY A 58 -8.53 -24.96 4.06
N ARG A 59 -8.99 -24.69 5.28
CA ARG A 59 -9.99 -23.63 5.56
C ARG A 59 -9.47 -22.48 6.41
N ARG A 60 -8.24 -22.57 6.91
CA ARG A 60 -7.57 -21.54 7.69
C ARG A 60 -6.27 -21.21 6.99
N LEU A 61 -6.12 -19.97 6.54
CA LEU A 61 -4.98 -19.56 5.72
C LEU A 61 -4.34 -18.32 6.32
N THR A 62 -3.02 -18.20 6.24
CA THR A 62 -2.29 -16.99 6.61
C THR A 62 -1.26 -16.67 5.55
N ASN A 63 -0.97 -15.39 5.34
CA ASN A 63 0.10 -14.96 4.43
C ASN A 63 0.61 -13.57 4.77
N ARG A 64 1.58 -13.16 3.96
CA ARG A 64 2.02 -11.78 3.81
C ARG A 64 1.86 -11.43 2.33
N GLN A 65 0.84 -10.67 1.96
CA GLN A 65 0.55 -10.31 0.58
C GLN A 65 1.27 -9.04 0.19
N ARG A 66 1.85 -9.02 -1.01
CA ARG A 66 2.37 -7.79 -1.61
C ARG A 66 1.20 -6.98 -2.16
N CYS A 67 1.14 -5.72 -1.80
CA CYS A 67 0.09 -4.81 -2.21
C CYS A 67 0.70 -3.61 -2.93
N LEU A 68 0.01 -3.14 -3.97
CA LEU A 68 0.35 -1.88 -4.63
C LEU A 68 -0.90 -1.03 -4.78
N ARG A 69 -0.90 0.17 -4.20
CA ARG A 69 -1.98 1.14 -4.31
C ARG A 69 -1.51 2.36 -5.10
N THR A 70 -2.21 2.65 -6.19
CA THR A 70 -1.94 3.83 -7.03
C THR A 70 -2.86 5.02 -6.72
N THR A 71 -3.86 4.81 -5.88
CA THR A 71 -4.78 5.86 -5.41
C THR A 71 -4.06 6.84 -4.51
N ASP A 72 -3.10 6.35 -3.73
CA ASP A 72 -2.45 7.09 -2.64
C ASP A 72 -1.16 7.79 -3.12
N LEU A 73 -0.91 7.83 -4.44
CA LEU A 73 0.37 8.31 -5.00
C LEU A 73 0.68 9.77 -4.69
N ASP A 74 -0.34 10.58 -4.48
CA ASP A 74 -0.17 12.01 -4.17
C ASP A 74 0.03 12.26 -2.67
N GLU A 75 -0.25 11.26 -1.83
CA GLU A 75 0.01 11.27 -0.37
C GLU A 75 1.41 10.71 -0.04
N VAL A 76 2.00 9.92 -0.94
CA VAL A 76 3.37 9.40 -0.81
C VAL A 76 4.36 10.53 -0.54
N GLY A 77 5.06 10.40 0.59
CA GLY A 77 5.98 11.39 1.13
C GLY A 77 5.58 11.88 2.51
N ASP A 78 4.36 11.59 2.94
CA ASP A 78 3.91 11.77 4.33
C ASP A 78 4.51 10.73 5.30
N ASP A 79 3.90 10.57 6.48
CA ASP A 79 4.41 9.68 7.52
C ASP A 79 3.84 8.25 7.48
N THR A 80 2.85 7.96 6.63
CA THR A 80 2.04 6.72 6.71
C THR A 80 1.78 6.02 5.37
N HIS A 81 1.89 6.71 4.23
CA HIS A 81 1.55 6.17 2.91
C HIS A 81 2.77 5.69 2.12
N LEU A 82 2.57 4.51 1.51
CA LEU A 82 3.51 3.82 0.65
C LEU A 82 2.78 3.35 -0.61
N THR A 83 3.45 3.40 -1.77
CA THR A 83 2.90 2.87 -3.01
C THR A 83 2.87 1.35 -2.98
N VAL A 84 3.97 0.73 -2.56
CA VAL A 84 4.09 -0.72 -2.35
C VAL A 84 4.22 -0.99 -0.86
N PHE A 85 3.48 -1.97 -0.35
CA PHE A 85 3.56 -2.38 1.04
C PHE A 85 3.21 -3.86 1.18
N GLU A 86 3.40 -4.43 2.37
CA GLU A 86 2.96 -5.79 2.66
C GLU A 86 1.79 -5.80 3.63
N MET A 87 0.78 -6.59 3.30
CA MET A 87 -0.38 -6.83 4.16
C MET A 87 -0.24 -8.22 4.79
N LEU A 88 -0.15 -8.26 6.11
CA LEU A 88 -0.27 -9.48 6.89
C LEU A 88 -1.74 -9.86 6.95
N GLY A 89 -2.09 -11.08 6.52
CA GLY A 89 -3.47 -11.50 6.43
C GLY A 89 -3.71 -12.89 6.99
N SER A 90 -4.90 -13.06 7.56
CA SER A 90 -5.42 -14.34 8.05
C SER A 90 -6.86 -14.51 7.59
N TRP A 91 -7.22 -15.73 7.19
CA TRP A 91 -8.51 -16.05 6.60
C TRP A 91 -9.18 -17.25 7.25
N SER A 92 -10.48 -17.11 7.46
CA SER A 92 -11.40 -18.21 7.76
C SER A 92 -12.28 -18.46 6.54
N LEU A 93 -12.17 -19.64 5.93
CA LEU A 93 -13.03 -20.08 4.84
C LEU A 93 -14.19 -20.91 5.41
N GLY A 94 -15.08 -20.21 6.12
CA GLY A 94 -16.23 -20.76 6.85
C GLY A 94 -15.89 -21.59 8.08
N ASP A 95 -14.71 -21.44 8.66
CA ASP A 95 -14.22 -22.28 9.75
C ASP A 95 -14.52 -21.70 11.14
N TYR A 96 -13.94 -20.54 11.45
CA TYR A 96 -14.24 -19.73 12.64
C TYR A 96 -14.93 -18.41 12.26
N ASP A 97 -15.58 -17.79 13.23
CA ASP A 97 -16.38 -16.58 13.06
C ASP A 97 -15.60 -15.28 13.37
N GLY A 98 -16.27 -14.14 13.18
CA GLY A 98 -15.75 -12.81 13.51
C GLY A 98 -15.27 -12.71 14.96
N PRO A 99 -16.10 -13.04 15.96
CA PRO A 99 -15.71 -13.03 17.38
C PRO A 99 -14.41 -13.77 17.69
N GLN A 100 -14.20 -14.96 17.13
CA GLN A 100 -12.94 -15.68 17.33
C GLN A 100 -11.75 -14.95 16.67
N SER A 101 -11.97 -14.36 15.50
CA SER A 101 -10.95 -13.54 14.82
C SER A 101 -10.52 -12.34 15.66
N LEU A 102 -11.48 -11.59 16.24
CA LEU A 102 -11.21 -10.42 17.07
C LEU A 102 -10.44 -10.80 18.34
N ARG A 103 -10.83 -11.89 19.02
CA ARG A 103 -10.10 -12.40 20.19
C ARG A 103 -8.66 -12.75 19.86
N TRP A 104 -8.41 -13.33 18.70
CA TRP A 104 -7.04 -13.62 18.24
C TRP A 104 -6.28 -12.36 17.84
N GLY A 105 -6.90 -11.40 17.15
CA GLY A 105 -6.29 -10.11 16.83
C GLY A 105 -5.84 -9.38 18.09
N TYR A 106 -6.71 -9.28 19.08
CA TYR A 106 -6.41 -8.72 20.40
C TYR A 106 -5.26 -9.44 21.10
N GLN A 107 -5.32 -10.78 21.16
CA GLN A 107 -4.28 -11.58 21.78
C GLN A 107 -2.93 -11.38 21.11
N LEU A 108 -2.87 -11.32 19.77
CA LEU A 108 -1.62 -11.11 19.05
C LEU A 108 -1.05 -9.71 19.33
N LEU A 109 -1.86 -8.66 19.25
CA LEU A 109 -1.41 -7.30 19.53
C LEU A 109 -0.91 -7.14 20.97
N ARG A 110 -1.64 -7.68 21.95
CA ARG A 110 -1.30 -7.58 23.37
C ARG A 110 -0.12 -8.48 23.76
N ASP A 111 -0.21 -9.78 23.48
CA ASP A 111 0.75 -10.78 23.99
C ASP A 111 1.92 -11.01 23.04
N GLY A 112 1.66 -11.02 21.73
CA GLY A 112 2.70 -11.24 20.72
C GLY A 112 3.54 -10.00 20.42
N PHE A 113 2.89 -8.84 20.35
CA PHE A 113 3.55 -7.57 20.04
C PHE A 113 3.75 -6.64 21.25
N GLY A 114 3.15 -6.94 22.40
CA GLY A 114 3.33 -6.16 23.62
C GLY A 114 2.65 -4.79 23.59
N ILE A 115 1.65 -4.59 22.73
CA ILE A 115 0.89 -3.34 22.68
C ILE A 115 -0.02 -3.28 23.91
N ASP A 116 0.09 -2.19 24.66
CA ASP A 116 -0.75 -1.93 25.82
C ASP A 116 -2.23 -1.80 25.40
N PRO A 117 -3.16 -2.60 25.96
CA PRO A 117 -4.60 -2.45 25.71
C PRO A 117 -5.12 -1.04 25.98
N GLY A 118 -4.52 -0.30 26.92
CA GLY A 118 -4.87 1.10 27.20
C GLY A 118 -4.54 2.07 26.05
N ARG A 119 -3.83 1.59 25.01
CA ARG A 119 -3.53 2.33 23.78
C ARG A 119 -4.27 1.76 22.57
N MET A 120 -5.22 0.87 22.76
CA MET A 120 -6.07 0.31 21.70
C MET A 120 -7.46 0.95 21.73
N HIS A 121 -8.02 1.17 20.55
CA HIS A 121 -9.42 1.55 20.36
C HIS A 121 -9.95 0.75 19.18
N VAL A 122 -11.22 0.35 19.22
CA VAL A 122 -11.81 -0.42 18.12
C VAL A 122 -13.02 0.28 17.55
N THR A 123 -13.28 0.04 16.27
CA THR A 123 -14.50 0.49 15.60
C THR A 123 -15.33 -0.72 15.17
N VAL A 124 -16.65 -0.55 15.12
CA VAL A 124 -17.59 -1.61 14.71
C VAL A 124 -18.71 -1.03 13.85
N PHE A 125 -19.23 -1.85 12.94
CA PHE A 125 -20.35 -1.46 12.10
C PHE A 125 -21.62 -1.16 12.91
N ALA A 126 -22.11 0.08 12.81
CA ALA A 126 -23.26 0.60 13.52
C ALA A 126 -24.61 0.23 12.88
N GLY A 127 -24.58 -0.39 11.70
CA GLY A 127 -25.77 -0.67 10.91
C GLY A 127 -26.12 0.45 9.93
N ASP A 128 -26.83 0.10 8.86
CA ASP A 128 -27.38 1.02 7.89
C ASP A 128 -28.84 0.64 7.55
N ASP A 129 -29.38 1.21 6.47
CA ASP A 129 -30.75 0.93 6.01
C ASP A 129 -30.95 -0.52 5.52
N TYR A 130 -29.88 -1.28 5.26
CA TYR A 130 -29.91 -2.62 4.67
C TYR A 130 -29.52 -3.72 5.66
N VAL A 131 -28.55 -3.45 6.54
CA VAL A 131 -27.95 -4.41 7.46
C VAL A 131 -27.88 -3.80 8.85
N GLY A 132 -28.34 -4.56 9.85
CA GLY A 132 -28.30 -4.12 11.25
C GLY A 132 -26.87 -4.00 11.81
N PRO A 133 -26.74 -3.42 13.03
CA PRO A 133 -25.45 -3.27 13.70
C PRO A 133 -24.77 -4.62 13.94
N ASP A 134 -23.43 -4.63 13.92
CA ASP A 134 -22.65 -5.85 14.18
C ASP A 134 -22.47 -6.10 15.69
N HIS A 135 -23.57 -6.54 16.31
CA HIS A 135 -23.63 -6.79 17.76
C HIS A 135 -22.63 -7.84 18.25
N GLU A 136 -22.27 -8.82 17.42
CA GLU A 136 -21.30 -9.87 17.79
C GLU A 136 -19.90 -9.28 18.05
N SER A 137 -19.46 -8.38 17.16
CA SER A 137 -18.18 -7.67 17.31
C SER A 137 -18.20 -6.73 18.50
N TRP A 138 -19.29 -5.97 18.66
CA TRP A 138 -19.46 -5.09 19.83
C TRP A 138 -19.32 -5.86 21.14
N GLN A 139 -20.10 -6.95 21.31
CA GLN A 139 -20.08 -7.75 22.53
C GLN A 139 -18.70 -8.35 22.79
N THR A 140 -18.04 -8.84 21.73
CA THR A 140 -16.68 -9.39 21.84
C THR A 140 -15.70 -8.35 22.36
N TRP A 141 -15.78 -7.11 21.88
CA TRP A 141 -14.88 -6.05 22.34
C TRP A 141 -15.17 -5.56 23.75
N ASP A 142 -16.45 -5.50 24.14
CA ASP A 142 -16.87 -5.20 25.51
C ASP A 142 -16.34 -6.26 26.50
N GLU A 143 -16.44 -7.55 26.14
CA GLU A 143 -15.84 -8.66 26.91
C GLU A 143 -14.32 -8.53 27.07
N LEU A 144 -13.64 -8.04 26.03
CA LEU A 144 -12.18 -7.83 26.02
C LEU A 144 -11.75 -6.53 26.72
N GLY A 145 -12.70 -5.66 27.06
CA GLY A 145 -12.49 -4.42 27.78
C GLY A 145 -11.88 -3.29 26.95
N LEU A 146 -12.08 -3.28 25.63
CA LEU A 146 -11.62 -2.20 24.77
C LEU A 146 -12.72 -1.16 24.53
N PRO A 147 -12.37 0.13 24.37
CA PRO A 147 -13.33 1.16 23.98
C PRO A 147 -13.79 0.93 22.53
N VAL A 148 -15.12 0.96 22.33
CA VAL A 148 -15.77 0.68 21.05
C VAL A 148 -16.41 1.96 20.50
N GLU A 149 -16.07 2.32 19.27
CA GLU A 149 -16.70 3.41 18.52
C GLU A 149 -17.54 2.84 17.37
N PRO A 150 -18.87 3.01 17.38
CA PRO A 150 -19.70 2.62 16.25
C PRO A 150 -19.53 3.59 15.08
N THR A 151 -19.29 3.06 13.88
CA THR A 151 -19.30 3.84 12.63
C THR A 151 -20.12 3.12 11.54
N THR A 152 -20.56 3.83 10.50
CA THR A 152 -21.29 3.23 9.37
C THR A 152 -20.37 3.03 8.18
N ASP A 153 -20.01 4.12 7.51
CA ASP A 153 -19.40 4.09 6.18
C ASP A 153 -17.96 3.58 6.24
N GLU A 154 -17.26 3.85 7.36
CA GLU A 154 -15.90 3.38 7.60
C GLU A 154 -15.85 1.89 8.01
N ASN A 155 -16.94 1.35 8.58
CA ASN A 155 -17.00 -0.05 9.01
C ASN A 155 -17.80 -0.98 8.07
N TRP A 156 -17.70 -0.72 6.78
CA TRP A 156 -18.28 -1.58 5.77
C TRP A 156 -17.27 -1.80 4.63
N TRP A 157 -16.66 -2.98 4.62
CA TRP A 157 -15.70 -3.29 3.58
C TRP A 157 -16.40 -3.74 2.29
N ASN A 158 -16.19 -3.00 1.19
CA ASN A 158 -16.73 -3.36 -0.12
C ASN A 158 -15.84 -2.92 -1.30
N GLY A 159 -16.13 -3.50 -2.47
CA GLY A 159 -15.94 -2.86 -3.77
C GLY A 159 -17.29 -2.47 -4.38
N PRO A 160 -17.32 -1.83 -5.57
CA PRO A 160 -18.57 -1.47 -6.25
C PRO A 160 -19.47 -2.69 -6.51
N THR A 161 -18.87 -3.87 -6.68
CA THR A 161 -19.52 -5.18 -6.74
C THR A 161 -18.58 -6.22 -6.14
N GLY A 162 -19.11 -7.34 -5.62
CA GLY A 162 -18.31 -8.46 -5.14
C GLY A 162 -18.50 -8.74 -3.66
N LEU A 163 -17.54 -9.44 -3.06
CA LEU A 163 -17.60 -9.82 -1.64
C LEU A 163 -17.59 -8.56 -0.75
N CYS A 164 -18.44 -8.54 0.26
CA CYS A 164 -18.51 -7.46 1.23
C CYS A 164 -19.11 -7.92 2.55
N GLY A 165 -18.98 -7.08 3.56
CA GLY A 165 -19.64 -7.26 4.84
C GLY A 165 -19.25 -6.18 5.85
N PRO A 166 -19.86 -6.22 7.05
CA PRO A 166 -19.39 -5.40 8.15
C PRO A 166 -17.97 -5.80 8.51
N ASP A 167 -17.22 -4.84 9.03
CA ASP A 167 -15.91 -5.10 9.59
C ASP A 167 -15.76 -4.47 10.97
N SER A 168 -14.62 -4.77 11.59
CA SER A 168 -14.18 -4.13 12.82
C SER A 168 -12.69 -3.86 12.73
N GLU A 169 -12.30 -2.63 13.00
CA GLU A 169 -10.91 -2.18 12.88
C GLU A 169 -10.31 -1.93 14.25
N ILE A 170 -9.02 -2.22 14.38
CA ILE A 170 -8.24 -2.00 15.59
C ILE A 170 -7.27 -0.85 15.35
N PHE A 171 -7.41 0.20 16.14
CA PHE A 171 -6.58 1.40 16.15
C PHE A 171 -5.64 1.38 17.33
N VAL A 172 -4.44 1.92 17.13
CA VAL A 172 -3.43 2.11 18.17
C VAL A 172 -3.04 3.57 18.29
N TRP A 173 -3.01 4.07 19.51
CA TRP A 173 -2.60 5.43 19.82
C TRP A 173 -1.10 5.63 19.57
N THR A 174 -0.77 6.58 18.70
CA THR A 174 0.62 6.96 18.38
C THR A 174 1.03 8.32 18.92
N GLY A 175 0.08 9.05 19.54
CA GLY A 175 0.34 10.33 20.17
C GLY A 175 1.10 10.23 21.50
N PRO A 176 1.58 11.37 22.02
CA PRO A 176 2.16 11.44 23.36
C PRO A 176 1.09 11.27 24.45
N GLY A 177 1.49 10.72 25.60
CA GLY A 177 0.64 10.65 26.79
C GLY A 177 -0.52 9.66 26.70
N ILE A 178 -1.53 9.89 27.55
CA ILE A 178 -2.77 9.11 27.60
C ILE A 178 -3.61 9.45 26.37
N PRO A 179 -4.18 8.46 25.66
CA PRO A 179 -5.02 8.72 24.51
C PRO A 179 -6.18 9.67 24.82
N GLN A 180 -6.49 10.55 23.87
CA GLN A 180 -7.62 11.47 23.91
C GLN A 180 -8.43 11.31 22.62
N GLY A 181 -9.73 11.63 22.67
CA GLY A 181 -10.62 11.46 21.53
C GLY A 181 -10.82 9.99 21.13
N THR A 182 -11.25 9.80 19.90
CA THR A 182 -11.59 8.49 19.29
C THR A 182 -10.97 8.41 17.89
N PRO A 183 -10.89 7.21 17.28
CA PRO A 183 -10.44 7.04 15.89
C PRO A 183 -11.04 8.03 14.89
N THR A 184 -12.32 8.36 14.98
CA THR A 184 -12.95 9.31 14.05
C THR A 184 -12.65 10.79 14.34
N THR A 185 -12.09 11.11 15.51
CA THR A 185 -11.91 12.50 15.96
C THR A 185 -10.44 12.90 16.15
N ASP A 186 -9.50 11.96 16.07
CA ASP A 186 -8.07 12.22 16.29
C ASP A 186 -7.20 11.30 15.42
N ASP A 187 -6.42 11.90 14.53
CA ASP A 187 -5.55 11.24 13.54
C ASP A 187 -4.36 10.48 14.16
N ARG A 188 -4.10 10.67 15.46
CA ARG A 188 -3.07 9.94 16.19
C ARG A 188 -3.50 8.52 16.51
N TRP A 189 -4.79 8.19 16.37
CA TRP A 189 -5.26 6.81 16.30
C TRP A 189 -4.99 6.26 14.91
N VAL A 190 -4.03 5.34 14.82
CA VAL A 190 -3.65 4.75 13.54
C VAL A 190 -4.30 3.38 13.43
N GLU A 191 -5.06 3.17 12.36
CA GLU A 191 -5.59 1.86 11.98
C GLU A 191 -4.43 0.88 11.76
N VAL A 192 -4.44 -0.21 12.51
CA VAL A 192 -3.42 -1.26 12.44
C VAL A 192 -3.94 -2.49 11.73
N TRP A 193 -5.20 -2.86 12.00
CA TRP A 193 -5.73 -4.14 11.55
C TRP A 193 -7.23 -4.07 11.33
N ASN A 194 -7.68 -4.40 10.13
CA ASN A 194 -9.09 -4.56 9.79
C ASN A 194 -9.46 -6.05 9.78
N HIS A 195 -10.57 -6.39 10.46
CA HIS A 195 -11.21 -7.70 10.46
C HIS A 195 -12.57 -7.63 9.74
N VAL A 196 -12.63 -8.13 8.52
CA VAL A 196 -13.83 -8.13 7.68
C VAL A 196 -14.62 -9.43 7.85
N MET A 197 -15.87 -9.30 8.27
CA MET A 197 -16.83 -10.40 8.35
C MET A 197 -17.54 -10.52 7.00
N MET A 198 -16.94 -11.28 6.09
CA MET A 198 -17.48 -11.53 4.76
C MET A 198 -18.82 -12.26 4.86
N ARG A 199 -19.91 -11.55 4.63
CA ARG A 199 -21.29 -12.04 4.78
C ARG A 199 -22.10 -11.97 3.49
N TYR A 200 -21.72 -11.14 2.52
CA TYR A 200 -22.54 -10.86 1.34
C TYR A 200 -21.72 -10.81 0.04
N VAL A 201 -22.44 -10.95 -1.09
CA VAL A 201 -22.02 -10.50 -2.42
C VAL A 201 -22.91 -9.32 -2.82
N ARG A 202 -22.30 -8.18 -3.13
CA ARG A 202 -22.96 -7.02 -3.73
C ARG A 202 -23.02 -7.16 -5.25
N HIS A 203 -24.23 -7.10 -5.80
CA HIS A 203 -24.49 -7.10 -7.24
C HIS A 203 -24.44 -5.68 -7.82
N SER A 204 -24.40 -5.57 -9.16
CA SER A 204 -24.29 -4.27 -9.85
C SER A 204 -25.50 -3.36 -9.69
N ASP A 205 -26.65 -3.91 -9.29
CA ASP A 205 -27.86 -3.15 -8.94
C ASP A 205 -27.89 -2.70 -7.47
N GLY A 206 -26.83 -3.00 -6.71
CA GLY A 206 -26.70 -2.66 -5.29
C GLY A 206 -27.29 -3.70 -4.34
N THR A 207 -27.96 -4.74 -4.84
CA THR A 207 -28.53 -5.79 -3.99
C THR A 207 -27.44 -6.60 -3.28
N LEU A 208 -27.74 -7.01 -2.04
CA LEU A 208 -26.86 -7.84 -1.21
C LEU A 208 -27.40 -9.27 -1.16
N GLU A 209 -26.62 -10.22 -1.68
CA GLU A 209 -26.90 -11.65 -1.59
C GLU A 209 -26.08 -12.27 -0.44
N PRO A 210 -26.70 -12.92 0.56
CA PRO A 210 -25.97 -13.60 1.62
C PRO A 210 -25.06 -14.71 1.09
N LEU A 211 -23.87 -14.84 1.66
CA LEU A 211 -22.96 -15.95 1.37
C LEU A 211 -23.44 -17.23 2.03
N ASP A 212 -23.43 -18.34 1.29
CA ASP A 212 -23.65 -19.69 1.84
C ASP A 212 -22.69 -20.03 2.98
N ARG A 213 -21.50 -19.45 2.95
CA ARG A 213 -20.42 -19.67 3.91
C ARG A 213 -19.82 -18.33 4.33
N PRO A 214 -20.33 -17.72 5.43
CA PRO A 214 -19.70 -16.58 6.03
C PRO A 214 -18.23 -16.87 6.30
N SER A 215 -17.38 -15.90 6.00
CA SER A 215 -15.93 -16.05 6.07
C SER A 215 -15.32 -14.86 6.80
N VAL A 216 -14.07 -14.99 7.20
CA VAL A 216 -13.30 -13.89 7.78
C VAL A 216 -12.12 -13.60 6.88
N ASP A 217 -11.96 -12.32 6.55
CA ASP A 217 -10.78 -11.75 5.90
C ASP A 217 -10.17 -10.74 6.86
N THR A 218 -8.84 -10.73 6.97
CA THR A 218 -8.16 -9.77 7.84
C THR A 218 -6.96 -9.19 7.11
N GLY A 219 -6.70 -7.91 7.34
CA GLY A 219 -5.58 -7.20 6.72
C GLY A 219 -4.91 -6.25 7.71
N MET A 220 -3.61 -6.45 7.94
CA MET A 220 -2.78 -5.59 8.76
C MET A 220 -1.59 -5.09 7.95
N GLY A 221 -1.42 -3.76 7.86
CA GLY A 221 -0.30 -3.16 7.17
C GLY A 221 1.01 -3.40 7.93
N LEU A 222 1.94 -4.18 7.35
CA LEU A 222 3.20 -4.54 8.00
C LEU A 222 4.01 -3.30 8.39
N GLU A 223 4.24 -2.39 7.45
CA GLU A 223 5.05 -1.20 7.69
C GLU A 223 4.44 -0.26 8.72
N ARG A 224 3.11 -0.13 8.75
CA ARG A 224 2.39 0.62 9.78
C ARG A 224 2.55 -0.02 11.16
N LEU A 225 2.41 -1.35 11.26
CA LEU A 225 2.64 -2.08 12.50
C LEU A 225 4.09 -1.88 12.98
N VAL A 226 5.09 -2.09 12.12
CA VAL A 226 6.50 -1.94 12.50
C VAL A 226 6.82 -0.52 12.96
N ARG A 227 6.26 0.50 12.29
CA ARG A 227 6.35 1.91 12.74
C ARG A 227 5.89 2.07 14.19
N ILE A 228 4.74 1.49 14.52
CA ILE A 228 4.16 1.54 15.86
C ILE A 228 5.02 0.78 16.88
N LEU A 229 5.43 -0.45 16.56
CA LEU A 229 6.22 -1.28 17.48
C LEU A 229 7.63 -0.73 17.73
N ARG A 230 8.17 0.04 16.78
CA ARG A 230 9.43 0.75 16.93
C ARG A 230 9.28 2.13 17.55
N ASN A 231 8.05 2.61 17.74
CA ASN A 231 7.73 3.94 18.25
C ASN A 231 8.43 5.06 17.45
N VAL A 232 8.42 4.94 16.12
CA VAL A 232 8.96 5.94 15.19
C VAL A 232 7.84 6.74 14.53
N GLN A 233 8.14 7.95 14.09
CA GLN A 233 7.09 8.87 13.61
C GLN A 233 6.60 8.54 12.20
N SER A 234 7.43 7.86 11.41
CA SER A 234 7.19 7.65 9.98
C SER A 234 7.42 6.21 9.57
N VAL A 235 6.64 5.68 8.63
CA VAL A 235 6.89 4.37 8.00
C VAL A 235 8.26 4.31 7.32
N TYR A 236 8.80 5.46 6.94
CA TYR A 236 10.15 5.56 6.35
C TYR A 236 11.26 5.39 7.40
N GLU A 237 10.98 5.42 8.71
CA GLU A 237 11.99 5.28 9.77
C GLU A 237 12.18 3.82 10.24
N ILE A 238 11.49 2.87 9.61
CA ILE A 238 11.65 1.44 9.90
C ILE A 238 12.89 0.87 9.18
N ASP A 239 13.27 -0.36 9.54
CA ASP A 239 14.47 -1.05 9.08
C ASP A 239 14.46 -1.31 7.57
N LEU A 240 13.28 -1.54 6.98
CA LEU A 240 13.15 -1.70 5.52
C LEU A 240 13.62 -0.46 4.72
N PHE A 241 13.50 0.73 5.29
CA PHE A 241 13.89 1.98 4.63
C PHE A 241 15.27 2.49 5.05
N GLU A 242 15.90 1.90 6.07
CA GLU A 242 17.23 2.30 6.51
C GLU A 242 18.30 2.20 5.41
N PRO A 243 18.36 1.14 4.58
CA PRO A 243 19.29 1.07 3.44
C PRO A 243 19.07 2.19 2.43
N TRP A 244 17.81 2.51 2.12
CA TRP A 244 17.44 3.59 1.20
C TRP A 244 17.83 4.96 1.76
N ARG A 245 17.45 5.25 3.01
CA ARG A 245 17.74 6.52 3.69
C ARG A 245 19.22 6.78 3.88
N THR A 246 20.02 5.73 4.02
CA THR A 246 21.47 5.85 4.13
C THR A 246 22.15 5.99 2.77
N THR A 247 21.66 5.29 1.75
CA THR A 247 22.32 5.20 0.45
C THR A 247 22.03 6.42 -0.42
N LEU A 248 20.76 6.83 -0.55
CA LEU A 248 20.39 7.90 -1.49
C LEU A 248 21.11 9.23 -1.22
N PRO A 249 21.23 9.71 0.04
CA PRO A 249 21.97 10.94 0.32
C PRO A 249 23.48 10.84 0.06
N ARG A 250 24.06 9.64 0.14
CA ARG A 250 25.48 9.41 -0.18
C ARG A 250 25.74 9.47 -1.67
N LEU A 251 24.81 8.95 -2.48
CA LEU A 251 24.92 9.00 -3.95
C LEU A 251 24.66 10.40 -4.49
N TRP A 252 23.64 11.07 -3.95
CA TRP A 252 23.08 12.26 -4.58
C TRP A 252 23.18 13.53 -3.72
N GLY A 253 23.86 13.47 -2.58
CA GLY A 253 24.01 14.61 -1.67
C GLY A 253 22.79 14.86 -0.78
N SER A 254 22.72 16.02 -0.14
CA SER A 254 21.64 16.33 0.81
C SER A 254 20.29 16.42 0.09
N LEU A 255 19.44 15.42 0.32
CA LEU A 255 18.04 15.39 -0.10
C LEU A 255 17.19 15.89 1.08
N ASN A 256 16.26 16.80 0.82
CA ASN A 256 15.26 17.14 1.83
C ASN A 256 14.36 15.92 2.13
N GLU A 257 13.79 15.89 3.33
CA GLU A 257 13.05 14.73 3.83
C GLU A 257 11.90 14.28 2.89
N PRO A 258 11.04 15.18 2.34
CA PRO A 258 10.02 14.77 1.38
C PRO A 258 10.58 14.14 0.11
N SER A 259 11.68 14.69 -0.44
CA SER A 259 12.31 14.13 -1.65
C SER A 259 12.94 12.77 -1.35
N LEU A 260 13.54 12.60 -0.17
CA LEU A 260 14.12 11.32 0.26
C LEU A 260 13.06 10.23 0.38
N ARG A 261 11.91 10.55 1.01
CA ARG A 261 10.77 9.63 1.15
C ARG A 261 10.19 9.24 -0.20
N LEU A 262 9.89 10.22 -1.06
CA LEU A 262 9.37 9.98 -2.40
C LEU A 262 10.32 9.11 -3.24
N LEU A 263 11.62 9.43 -3.25
CA LEU A 263 12.61 8.63 -3.99
C LEU A 263 12.69 7.20 -3.44
N SER A 264 12.71 7.04 -2.12
CA SER A 264 12.77 5.73 -1.47
C SER A 264 11.54 4.88 -1.82
N ASP A 265 10.33 5.44 -1.71
CA ASP A 265 9.10 4.75 -2.06
C ASP A 265 9.01 4.40 -3.54
N HIS A 266 9.18 5.38 -4.43
CA HIS A 266 8.93 5.18 -5.86
C HIS A 266 9.99 4.28 -6.51
N LEU A 267 11.26 4.37 -6.09
CA LEU A 267 12.30 3.45 -6.57
C LEU A 267 12.05 2.03 -6.08
N ARG A 268 11.76 1.86 -4.77
CA ARG A 268 11.39 0.55 -4.19
C ARG A 268 10.19 -0.04 -4.92
N SER A 269 9.12 0.73 -5.09
CA SER A 269 7.90 0.29 -5.76
C SER A 269 8.11 -0.05 -7.23
N THR A 270 8.92 0.75 -7.95
CA THR A 270 9.29 0.44 -9.33
C THR A 270 10.07 -0.87 -9.41
N ILE A 271 11.04 -1.08 -8.52
CA ILE A 271 11.80 -2.35 -8.44
C ILE A 271 10.86 -3.53 -8.23
N VAL A 272 9.88 -3.43 -7.32
CA VAL A 272 8.94 -4.53 -7.07
C VAL A 272 8.04 -4.78 -8.28
N VAL A 273 7.53 -3.74 -8.94
CA VAL A 273 6.72 -3.93 -10.16
C VAL A 273 7.53 -4.57 -11.30
N LEU A 274 8.77 -4.12 -11.48
CA LEU A 274 9.70 -4.73 -12.43
C LEU A 274 10.04 -6.17 -12.03
N GLY A 275 10.19 -6.47 -10.74
CA GLY A 275 10.45 -7.81 -10.23
C GLY A 275 9.36 -8.83 -10.61
N ASP A 276 8.11 -8.37 -10.76
CA ASP A 276 6.97 -9.14 -11.25
C ASP A 276 6.84 -9.11 -12.79
N ARG A 277 7.92 -8.72 -13.48
CA ARG A 277 8.10 -8.71 -14.95
C ARG A 277 7.18 -7.73 -15.70
N ILE A 278 6.71 -6.69 -15.03
CA ILE A 278 5.98 -5.60 -15.69
C ILE A 278 6.97 -4.53 -16.11
N THR A 279 7.14 -4.32 -17.40
CA THR A 279 8.05 -3.31 -17.94
C THR A 279 7.35 -1.97 -18.21
N PRO A 280 8.05 -0.83 -18.17
CA PRO A 280 7.49 0.49 -18.43
C PRO A 280 6.86 0.62 -19.84
N SER A 281 5.62 1.09 -19.92
CA SER A 281 4.87 1.25 -21.17
C SER A 281 3.88 2.44 -21.10
N ASN A 282 3.23 2.77 -22.22
CA ASN A 282 2.27 3.90 -22.28
C ASN A 282 0.89 3.55 -21.69
N THR A 283 0.60 2.27 -21.43
CA THR A 283 -0.77 1.81 -21.17
C THR A 283 -0.81 0.63 -20.20
N GLY A 284 -1.96 0.45 -19.55
CA GLY A 284 -2.19 -0.68 -18.64
C GLY A 284 -1.17 -0.70 -17.50
N ARG A 285 -0.75 -1.91 -17.08
CA ARG A 285 0.17 -2.10 -15.95
C ARG A 285 1.51 -1.40 -16.14
N GLY A 286 2.06 -1.39 -17.36
CA GLY A 286 3.34 -0.77 -17.65
C GLY A 286 3.35 0.76 -17.50
N TYR A 287 2.19 1.40 -17.48
CA TYR A 287 2.10 2.84 -17.20
C TYR A 287 2.46 3.17 -15.74
N VAL A 288 2.21 2.27 -14.80
CA VAL A 288 2.50 2.49 -13.37
C VAL A 288 4.01 2.61 -13.09
N PRO A 289 4.87 1.62 -13.39
CA PRO A 289 6.31 1.75 -13.13
C PRO A 289 6.92 2.91 -13.92
N ARG A 290 6.40 3.21 -15.12
CA ARG A 290 6.78 4.42 -15.85
C ARG A 290 6.47 5.69 -15.07
N ARG A 291 5.24 5.86 -14.57
CA ARG A 291 4.81 7.06 -13.84
C ARG A 291 5.62 7.24 -12.56
N LEU A 292 5.81 6.18 -11.79
CA LEU A 292 6.59 6.19 -10.54
C LEU A 292 8.04 6.59 -10.82
N LEU A 293 8.68 5.93 -11.78
CA LEU A 293 10.08 6.21 -12.09
C LEU A 293 10.29 7.62 -12.62
N ARG A 294 9.39 8.13 -13.47
CA ARG A 294 9.49 9.51 -13.97
C ARG A 294 9.25 10.54 -12.87
N ARG A 295 8.35 10.32 -11.92
CA ARG A 295 8.19 11.18 -10.72
C ARG A 295 9.47 11.17 -9.87
N ALA A 296 10.06 10.00 -9.64
CA ALA A 296 11.35 9.89 -8.95
C ALA A 296 12.47 10.63 -9.68
N LEU A 297 12.64 10.43 -10.99
CA LEU A 297 13.66 11.11 -11.81
C LEU A 297 13.45 12.62 -11.85
N THR A 298 12.21 13.09 -11.92
CA THR A 298 11.87 14.52 -11.87
C THR A 298 12.33 15.15 -10.54
N THR A 299 12.08 14.48 -9.42
CA THR A 299 12.57 14.90 -8.10
C THR A 299 14.09 14.84 -8.01
N LEU A 300 14.70 13.77 -8.55
CA LEU A 300 16.14 13.54 -8.51
C LEU A 300 16.91 14.63 -9.26
N TRP A 301 16.44 15.00 -10.46
CA TRP A 301 17.09 15.93 -11.38
C TRP A 301 16.79 17.39 -11.11
N ARG A 302 15.85 17.70 -10.21
CA ARG A 302 15.48 19.08 -9.88
C ARG A 302 16.68 19.92 -9.47
N ASP A 303 17.54 19.37 -8.62
CA ASP A 303 18.68 20.10 -8.06
C ASP A 303 19.99 19.82 -8.83
N ASP A 304 20.11 18.62 -9.42
CA ASP A 304 21.26 18.23 -10.24
C ASP A 304 20.84 17.27 -11.36
N PRO A 305 20.80 17.72 -12.64
CA PRO A 305 20.40 16.91 -13.78
C PRO A 305 21.46 15.87 -14.20
N THR A 306 22.62 15.80 -13.54
CA THR A 306 23.67 14.82 -13.84
C THR A 306 23.54 13.53 -13.05
N ARG A 307 22.76 13.53 -11.97
CA ARG A 307 22.47 12.34 -11.16
C ARG A 307 21.83 11.25 -12.01
N THR A 308 22.17 9.98 -11.76
CA THR A 308 21.66 8.86 -12.56
C THR A 308 21.30 7.66 -11.71
N LEU A 309 20.30 6.89 -12.16
CA LEU A 309 19.97 5.61 -11.56
C LEU A 309 21.08 4.57 -11.72
N SER A 310 22.06 4.82 -12.59
CA SER A 310 23.26 3.97 -12.69
C SER A 310 24.12 4.05 -11.43
N ASP A 311 23.95 5.05 -10.57
CA ASP A 311 24.63 5.13 -9.27
C ASP A 311 24.06 4.15 -8.24
N LEU A 312 22.85 3.60 -8.46
CA LEU A 312 22.21 2.71 -7.49
C LEU A 312 23.00 1.40 -7.32
N PRO A 313 23.37 1.03 -6.08
CA PRO A 313 23.98 -0.25 -5.77
C PRO A 313 23.07 -1.41 -6.17
N ILE A 314 23.66 -2.46 -6.72
CA ILE A 314 22.91 -3.65 -7.11
C ILE A 314 22.30 -4.36 -5.89
N ASP A 315 23.03 -4.35 -4.77
CA ASP A 315 22.60 -4.95 -3.50
C ASP A 315 21.30 -4.32 -3.00
N LEU A 316 21.08 -3.02 -3.19
CA LEU A 316 19.83 -2.35 -2.79
C LEU A 316 18.62 -2.86 -3.59
N ILE A 317 18.84 -3.19 -4.87
CA ILE A 317 17.83 -3.80 -5.74
C ILE A 317 17.62 -5.26 -5.31
N GLU A 318 18.69 -5.99 -5.05
CA GLU A 318 18.65 -7.39 -4.60
C GLU A 318 17.92 -7.54 -3.26
N ASP A 319 18.25 -6.72 -2.26
CA ASP A 319 17.61 -6.71 -0.94
C ASP A 319 16.12 -6.42 -1.06
N THR A 320 15.73 -5.47 -1.92
CA THR A 320 14.32 -5.15 -2.17
C THR A 320 13.60 -6.35 -2.80
N LEU A 321 14.16 -6.95 -3.84
CA LEU A 321 13.58 -8.14 -4.49
C LEU A 321 13.49 -9.33 -3.51
N GLY A 322 14.53 -9.54 -2.71
CA GLY A 322 14.61 -10.58 -1.69
C GLY A 322 13.54 -10.42 -0.61
N HIS A 323 13.38 -9.20 -0.07
CA HIS A 323 12.32 -8.89 0.89
C HIS A 323 10.94 -9.19 0.30
N PHE A 324 10.67 -8.78 -0.94
CA PHE A 324 9.41 -9.05 -1.63
C PHE A 324 9.34 -10.45 -2.28
N ARG A 325 10.28 -11.37 -1.99
CA ARG A 325 10.29 -12.77 -2.45
C ARG A 325 10.21 -12.91 -3.97
N GLN A 326 10.91 -12.05 -4.69
CA GLN A 326 10.93 -12.03 -6.16
C GLN A 326 12.17 -12.72 -6.70
N SER A 327 12.00 -13.49 -7.79
CA SER A 327 13.06 -14.29 -8.40
C SER A 327 13.72 -13.62 -9.60
N ARG A 328 13.35 -12.38 -9.94
CA ARG A 328 13.94 -11.66 -11.07
C ARG A 328 15.37 -11.27 -10.73
N HIS A 329 16.27 -11.37 -11.71
CA HIS A 329 17.68 -11.04 -11.50
C HIS A 329 17.86 -9.51 -11.33
N PRO A 330 18.56 -9.02 -10.29
CA PRO A 330 18.68 -7.58 -10.00
C PRO A 330 19.20 -6.75 -11.19
N GLN A 331 20.09 -7.32 -12.00
CA GLN A 331 20.70 -6.65 -13.15
C GLN A 331 19.69 -6.43 -14.29
N GLU A 332 18.70 -7.33 -14.46
CA GLU A 332 17.62 -7.12 -15.42
C GLU A 332 16.72 -5.96 -14.98
N VAL A 333 16.40 -5.90 -13.68
CA VAL A 333 15.62 -4.80 -13.10
C VAL A 333 16.37 -3.48 -13.26
N ARG A 334 17.68 -3.46 -12.97
CA ARG A 334 18.53 -2.27 -13.20
C ARG A 334 18.54 -1.86 -14.67
N SER A 335 18.60 -2.81 -15.61
CA SER A 335 18.54 -2.50 -17.05
C SER A 335 17.23 -1.80 -17.41
N ASP A 336 16.09 -2.30 -16.93
CA ASP A 336 14.78 -1.68 -17.18
C ASP A 336 14.67 -0.26 -16.59
N LEU A 337 15.24 -0.04 -15.39
CA LEU A 337 15.31 1.29 -14.77
C LEU A 337 16.09 2.28 -15.65
N LEU A 338 17.27 1.88 -16.12
CA LEU A 338 18.14 2.70 -16.98
C LEU A 338 17.52 2.96 -18.35
N ASP A 339 16.86 1.96 -18.94
CA ASP A 339 16.19 2.12 -20.22
C ASP A 339 15.06 3.16 -20.17
N GLU A 340 14.27 3.18 -19.10
CA GLU A 340 13.24 4.19 -18.92
C GLU A 340 13.83 5.56 -18.51
N GLU A 341 14.92 5.59 -17.73
CA GLU A 341 15.69 6.83 -17.48
C GLU A 341 16.15 7.48 -18.79
N HIS A 342 16.78 6.72 -19.69
CA HIS A 342 17.22 7.20 -20.99
C HIS A 342 16.06 7.71 -21.85
N LYS A 343 14.95 6.96 -21.91
CA LYS A 343 13.73 7.37 -22.63
C LYS A 343 13.17 8.68 -22.08
N PHE A 344 13.16 8.84 -20.76
CA PHE A 344 12.64 10.04 -20.12
C PHE A 344 13.55 11.26 -20.33
N ALA A 345 14.88 11.08 -20.26
CA ALA A 345 15.85 12.12 -20.56
C ALA A 345 15.70 12.63 -22.01
N LEU A 346 15.50 11.74 -22.97
CA LEU A 346 15.20 12.11 -24.37
C LEU A 346 13.89 12.89 -24.49
N LEU A 347 12.84 12.46 -23.77
CA LEU A 347 11.56 13.16 -23.74
C LEU A 347 11.69 14.56 -23.16
N LEU A 348 12.43 14.75 -22.06
CA LEU A 348 12.70 16.06 -21.45
C LEU A 348 13.45 16.99 -22.41
N ARG A 349 14.48 16.48 -23.10
CA ARG A 349 15.25 17.26 -24.10
C ARG A 349 14.34 17.74 -25.23
N ARG A 350 13.50 16.86 -25.77
CA ARG A 350 12.49 17.23 -26.78
C ARG A 350 11.48 18.21 -26.19
N GLY A 351 11.00 17.99 -24.97
CA GLY A 351 10.05 18.85 -24.28
C GLY A 351 10.55 20.28 -24.12
N ARG A 352 11.80 20.46 -23.68
CA ARG A 352 12.46 21.78 -23.58
C ARG A 352 12.52 22.49 -24.94
N GLN A 353 12.84 21.77 -26.01
CA GLN A 353 12.85 22.34 -27.37
C GLN A 353 11.45 22.79 -27.79
N VAL A 354 10.43 21.98 -27.55
CA VAL A 354 9.04 22.32 -27.89
C VAL A 354 8.57 23.52 -27.09
N LEU A 355 8.78 23.55 -25.77
CA LEU A 355 8.35 24.62 -24.87
C LEU A 355 9.13 25.93 -25.05
N SER A 356 10.30 25.90 -25.71
CA SER A 356 11.03 27.13 -26.07
C SER A 356 10.32 27.97 -27.13
N HIS A 357 9.29 27.43 -27.79
CA HIS A 357 8.55 28.14 -28.82
C HIS A 357 7.69 29.27 -28.21
N LYS A 358 7.63 30.43 -28.89
CA LYS A 358 6.90 31.64 -28.41
C LYS A 358 5.43 31.39 -28.03
N ARG A 359 4.82 30.35 -28.59
CA ARG A 359 3.45 29.93 -28.24
C ARG A 359 3.33 29.51 -26.76
N PHE A 360 4.41 29.02 -26.16
CA PHE A 360 4.41 28.39 -24.83
C PHE A 360 5.18 29.20 -23.77
N THR A 361 5.56 30.45 -24.07
CA THR A 361 6.34 31.31 -23.16
C THR A 361 5.47 32.09 -22.16
N GLY A 362 4.18 31.77 -22.05
CA GLY A 362 3.23 32.39 -21.12
C GLY A 362 2.32 31.34 -20.47
N PRO A 363 1.28 31.76 -19.73
CA PRO A 363 0.31 30.82 -19.15
C PRO A 363 -0.28 29.91 -20.21
N LEU A 364 -0.17 28.59 -19.99
CA LEU A 364 -0.67 27.59 -20.93
C LEU A 364 -2.16 27.37 -20.72
N SER A 365 -2.91 27.32 -21.82
CA SER A 365 -4.31 26.93 -21.82
C SER A 365 -4.46 25.41 -21.76
N ASP A 366 -5.64 24.91 -21.41
CA ASP A 366 -5.94 23.47 -21.50
C ASP A 366 -5.79 22.93 -22.93
N ASP A 367 -6.01 23.76 -23.95
CA ASP A 367 -5.78 23.42 -25.36
C ASP A 367 -4.31 23.23 -25.68
N ASP A 368 -3.44 24.04 -25.08
CA ASP A 368 -1.99 23.88 -25.22
C ASP A 368 -1.51 22.62 -24.50
N TYR A 369 -2.03 22.32 -23.30
CA TYR A 369 -1.73 21.06 -22.61
C TYR A 369 -2.18 19.85 -23.42
N ARG A 370 -3.39 19.88 -23.99
CA ARG A 370 -3.89 18.82 -24.89
C ARG A 370 -3.00 18.68 -26.13
N TYR A 371 -2.65 19.80 -26.78
CA TYR A 371 -1.76 19.77 -27.94
C TYR A 371 -0.37 19.19 -27.61
N LEU A 372 0.24 19.60 -26.50
CA LEU A 372 1.53 19.11 -26.03
C LEU A 372 1.48 17.62 -25.70
N HIS A 373 0.39 17.15 -25.11
CA HIS A 373 0.14 15.74 -24.86
C HIS A 373 -0.03 14.95 -26.17
N ASP A 374 -0.99 15.34 -27.01
CA ASP A 374 -1.40 14.55 -28.18
C ASP A 374 -0.35 14.57 -29.31
N THR A 375 0.35 15.70 -29.48
CA THR A 375 1.32 15.89 -30.58
C THR A 375 2.75 15.56 -30.16
N HIS A 376 3.11 15.86 -28.91
CA HIS A 376 4.50 15.74 -28.43
C HIS A 376 4.68 14.70 -27.33
N GLY A 377 3.59 14.08 -26.84
CA GLY A 377 3.64 13.09 -25.76
C GLY A 377 4.10 13.69 -24.43
N LEU A 378 3.92 15.00 -24.23
CA LEU A 378 4.33 15.72 -23.03
C LEU A 378 3.13 15.83 -22.08
N PRO A 379 3.08 15.03 -21.00
CA PRO A 379 1.99 15.10 -20.04
C PRO A 379 2.07 16.40 -19.23
N ARG A 380 0.93 16.82 -18.68
CA ARG A 380 0.75 18.13 -18.02
C ARG A 380 1.73 18.36 -16.87
N ASP A 381 1.95 17.35 -16.04
CA ASP A 381 2.91 17.35 -14.92
C ASP A 381 4.34 17.63 -15.40
N LEU A 382 4.76 17.00 -16.50
CA LEU A 382 6.07 17.24 -17.11
C LEU A 382 6.20 18.66 -17.65
N VAL A 383 5.14 19.17 -18.29
CA VAL A 383 5.12 20.54 -18.81
C VAL A 383 5.22 21.55 -17.65
N VAL A 384 4.44 21.34 -16.58
CA VAL A 384 4.50 22.19 -15.38
C VAL A 384 5.91 22.17 -14.77
N TYR A 385 6.53 20.99 -14.64
CA TYR A 385 7.90 20.86 -14.16
C TYR A 385 8.91 21.64 -15.02
N LEU A 386 8.85 21.48 -16.34
CA LEU A 386 9.75 22.19 -17.25
C LEU A 386 9.53 23.71 -17.25
N SER A 387 8.28 24.16 -17.07
CA SER A 387 7.94 25.58 -16.99
C SER A 387 8.41 26.23 -15.69
N THR A 388 8.31 25.53 -14.54
CA THR A 388 8.81 26.04 -13.25
C THR A 388 10.34 26.05 -13.19
N GLU A 389 11.01 25.05 -13.79
CA GLU A 389 12.48 25.02 -13.92
C GLU A 389 13.00 26.25 -14.70
N ASN A 390 12.31 26.65 -15.76
CA ASN A 390 12.70 27.81 -16.57
C ASN A 390 12.49 29.14 -15.83
N ALA A 391 11.42 29.27 -15.04
CA ALA A 391 11.14 30.48 -14.26
C ALA A 391 12.14 30.72 -13.11
N GLY A 392 12.80 29.66 -12.61
CA GLY A 392 13.86 29.78 -11.60
C GLY A 392 15.25 30.10 -12.15
N ARG A 393 15.43 30.09 -13.48
CA ARG A 393 16.69 30.39 -14.17
C ARG A 393 16.70 31.75 -14.89
N SER A 394 15.57 32.43 -14.95
CA SER A 394 15.39 33.81 -15.44
C SER A 394 15.46 34.80 -14.28
#